data_AF-A0A1V2Q7W2-F1
#
_entry.id   AF-A0A1V2Q7W2-F1
#
_cell.length_a   1.000
_cell.length_b   1.000
_cell.length_c   1.000
_cell.angle_alpha   90.00
_cell.angle_beta   90.00
_cell.angle_gamma   90.00
#
_symmetry.space_group_name_H-M   'P 1'
#
loop_
_entity.id
_entity.type
_entity.pdbx_description
1 polymer ?
#
loop_
_entity_poly.entity_id
_entity_poly.type
_entity_poly.pdbx_seq_one_letter_code
_entity_poly.pdbx_strand_id
1 'polypeptide(L)'
;MESKSRISAFGTQLVEIHDWLREQLAQLRADVDAGVAQPRKLQAHCLTFCAALTKHHTGEDVGVFPALAQRFPELKPVVDELARDHEIITVMLKRLEDVDFTDRPNALREINGVEAIMESHFTFEERKIVDALNSMEFPAR
;
A
#
# COMPACT_ATOMS: atom_id res chain seq x y z
N MET A 1 1.41 1.52 -40.29
CA MET A 1 2.53 1.25 -39.35
C MET A 1 2.18 1.91 -38.04
N GLU A 2 2.21 1.11 -36.99
CA GLU A 2 1.50 1.23 -35.71
C GLU A 2 1.81 2.49 -34.89
N SER A 3 0.78 3.04 -34.24
CA SER A 3 0.92 3.76 -32.97
C SER A 3 -0.45 3.94 -32.31
N LYS A 4 -1.11 2.84 -31.96
CA LYS A 4 -2.28 2.83 -31.08
C LYS A 4 -2.15 1.68 -30.10
N SER A 5 -1.39 1.90 -29.03
CA SER A 5 -1.52 1.24 -27.72
C SER A 5 -0.31 1.61 -26.85
N ARG A 6 -0.30 2.81 -26.27
CA ARG A 6 0.23 2.95 -24.91
C ARG A 6 -1.00 2.85 -24.02
N ILE A 7 -1.49 1.62 -23.82
CA ILE A 7 -2.60 1.38 -22.89
C ILE A 7 -2.19 2.00 -21.55
N SER A 8 -2.93 3.00 -21.12
CA SER A 8 -2.90 3.48 -19.75
C SER A 8 -3.27 2.30 -18.84
N ALA A 9 -2.28 1.79 -18.11
CA ALA A 9 -2.39 0.65 -17.21
C ALA A 9 -2.01 1.04 -15.78
N PHE A 10 -2.18 2.31 -15.40
CA PHE A 10 -1.81 2.80 -14.07
C PHE A 10 -2.65 2.15 -12.97
N GLY A 11 -3.93 1.89 -13.23
CA GLY A 11 -4.77 1.12 -12.32
C GLY A 11 -4.30 -0.33 -12.20
N THR A 12 -3.81 -0.95 -13.28
CA THR A 12 -3.19 -2.29 -13.20
C THR A 12 -1.91 -2.28 -12.38
N GLN A 13 -1.04 -1.29 -12.57
CA GLN A 13 0.19 -1.15 -11.79
C GLN A 13 -0.07 -0.92 -10.30
N LEU A 14 -1.15 -0.18 -9.97
CA LEU A 14 -1.60 0.00 -8.60
C LEU A 14 -1.91 -1.36 -7.96
N VAL A 15 -2.77 -2.15 -8.60
CA VAL A 15 -3.15 -3.50 -8.12
C VAL A 15 -1.93 -4.40 -7.96
N GLU A 16 -1.00 -4.40 -8.93
CA GLU A 16 0.23 -5.20 -8.86
C GLU A 16 1.10 -4.84 -7.64
N ILE A 17 1.22 -3.55 -7.31
CA ILE A 17 1.95 -3.09 -6.13
C ILE A 17 1.22 -3.49 -4.84
N HIS A 18 -0.11 -3.39 -4.81
CA HIS A 18 -0.91 -3.80 -3.66
C HIS A 18 -0.78 -5.30 -3.39
N ASP A 19 -0.89 -6.14 -4.41
CA ASP A 19 -0.75 -7.58 -4.28
C ASP A 19 0.63 -7.96 -3.76
N TRP A 20 1.69 -7.33 -4.27
CA TRP A 20 3.03 -7.52 -3.74
C TRP A 20 3.14 -7.08 -2.26
N LEU A 21 2.56 -5.94 -1.87
CA LEU A 21 2.56 -5.47 -0.48
C LEU A 21 1.79 -6.42 0.45
N ARG A 22 0.65 -6.96 0.01
CA ARG A 22 -0.10 -8.01 0.73
C ARG A 22 0.77 -9.24 0.95
N GLU A 23 1.45 -9.72 -0.09
CA GLU A 23 2.34 -10.89 -0.01
C GLU A 23 3.49 -10.67 0.98
N GLN A 24 4.13 -9.51 0.96
CA GLN A 24 5.22 -9.19 1.88
C GLN A 24 4.76 -9.20 3.34
N LEU A 25 3.61 -8.60 3.63
CA LEU A 25 3.06 -8.57 4.99
C LEU A 25 2.62 -9.96 5.47
N ALA A 26 1.96 -10.73 4.60
CA ALA A 26 1.57 -12.11 4.89
C ALA A 26 2.78 -13.01 5.15
N GLN A 27 3.86 -12.86 4.37
CA GLN A 27 5.09 -13.61 4.58
C GLN A 27 5.77 -13.21 5.90
N LEU A 28 5.82 -11.92 6.23
CA LEU A 28 6.33 -11.46 7.52
C LEU A 28 5.54 -12.10 8.68
N ARG A 29 4.21 -12.08 8.61
CA ARG A 29 3.35 -12.73 9.61
C ARG A 29 3.64 -14.22 9.74
N ALA A 30 3.73 -14.93 8.61
CA ALA A 30 4.00 -16.37 8.60
C ALA A 30 5.35 -16.71 9.22
N ASP A 31 6.40 -15.93 8.96
CA ASP A 31 7.73 -16.13 9.52
C ASP A 31 7.76 -15.91 11.05
N VAL A 32 7.01 -14.89 11.54
CA VAL A 32 6.83 -14.63 12.97
C VAL A 32 6.08 -15.79 13.64
N ASP A 33 4.98 -16.24 13.05
CA ASP A 33 4.13 -17.31 13.57
C ASP A 33 4.89 -18.65 13.64
N ALA A 34 5.59 -19.01 12.57
CA ALA A 34 6.43 -20.22 12.52
C ALA A 34 7.55 -20.20 13.57
N GLY A 35 8.02 -19.01 13.97
CA GLY A 35 8.98 -18.86 15.05
C GLY A 35 10.38 -19.41 14.73
N VAL A 36 10.67 -19.68 13.45
CA VAL A 36 11.95 -20.21 12.96
C VAL A 36 12.89 -19.11 12.45
N ALA A 37 12.35 -17.93 12.15
CA ALA A 37 13.13 -16.80 11.67
C ALA A 37 13.88 -16.12 12.82
N GLN A 38 15.10 -15.65 12.53
CA GLN A 38 15.88 -14.87 13.50
C GLN A 38 15.26 -13.47 13.66
N PRO A 39 15.12 -12.93 14.89
CA PRO A 39 14.51 -11.61 15.13
C PRO A 39 15.09 -10.47 14.27
N ARG A 40 16.41 -10.47 14.04
CA ARG A 40 17.05 -9.47 13.16
C ARG A 40 16.60 -9.54 11.70
N LYS A 41 16.28 -10.75 11.19
CA LYS A 41 15.77 -10.92 9.82
C LYS A 41 14.31 -10.44 9.72
N LEU A 42 13.50 -10.73 10.74
CA LEU A 42 12.13 -10.24 10.85
C LEU A 42 12.10 -8.70 10.90
N GLN A 43 12.97 -8.09 11.72
CA GLN A 43 13.13 -6.63 11.76
C GLN A 43 13.50 -6.05 10.39
N ALA A 44 14.48 -6.63 9.70
CA ALA A 44 14.91 -6.14 8.39
C ALA A 44 13.77 -6.24 7.34
N HIS A 45 13.01 -7.34 7.36
CA HIS A 45 11.84 -7.49 6.50
C HIS A 45 10.78 -6.43 6.84
N CYS A 46 10.42 -6.29 8.11
CA CYS A 46 9.48 -5.29 8.60
C CYS A 46 9.83 -3.87 8.12
N LEU A 47 11.07 -3.43 8.33
CA LEU A 47 11.53 -2.10 7.91
C LEU A 47 11.49 -1.93 6.38
N THR A 48 11.81 -2.98 5.62
CA THR A 48 11.74 -2.95 4.16
C THR A 48 10.30 -2.81 3.67
N PHE A 49 9.37 -3.56 4.27
CA PHE A 49 7.93 -3.44 4.00
C PHE A 49 7.41 -2.03 4.35
N CYS A 50 7.70 -1.53 5.55
CA CYS A 50 7.25 -0.21 6.01
C CYS A 50 7.75 0.91 5.08
N ALA A 51 9.02 0.84 4.66
CA ALA A 51 9.60 1.81 3.72
C ALA A 51 8.95 1.73 2.33
N ALA A 52 8.66 0.53 1.83
CA ALA A 52 8.01 0.36 0.53
C ALA A 52 6.57 0.89 0.54
N LEU A 53 5.79 0.55 1.57
CA LEU A 53 4.42 1.01 1.75
C LEU A 53 4.35 2.54 1.91
N THR A 54 5.25 3.11 2.73
CA THR A 54 5.35 4.56 2.90
C THR A 54 5.63 5.27 1.57
N LYS A 55 6.55 4.73 0.76
CA LYS A 55 6.90 5.31 -0.54
C LYS A 55 5.72 5.25 -1.52
N HIS A 56 4.99 4.15 -1.52
CA HIS A 56 3.80 3.95 -2.34
C HIS A 56 2.71 4.98 -1.99
N HIS A 57 2.28 5.04 -0.74
CA HIS A 57 1.27 6.01 -0.28
C HIS A 57 1.70 7.46 -0.51
N THR A 58 2.98 7.78 -0.26
CA THR A 58 3.50 9.13 -0.55
C THR A 58 3.38 9.46 -2.04
N GLY A 59 3.64 8.49 -2.93
CA GLY A 59 3.51 8.66 -4.37
C GLY A 59 2.07 8.95 -4.81
N GLU A 60 1.10 8.34 -4.12
CA GLU A 60 -0.32 8.60 -4.34
C GLU A 60 -0.71 9.98 -3.87
N ASP A 61 -0.42 10.29 -2.60
CA ASP A 61 -0.78 11.55 -1.95
C ASP A 61 -0.29 12.78 -2.72
N VAL A 62 0.98 12.74 -3.18
CA VAL A 62 1.60 13.90 -3.83
C VAL A 62 1.43 13.91 -5.35
N GLY A 63 0.99 12.79 -5.94
CA GLY A 63 1.00 12.57 -7.38
C GLY A 63 -0.34 12.12 -7.93
N VAL A 64 -0.72 10.87 -7.63
CA VAL A 64 -1.89 10.19 -8.22
C VAL A 64 -3.20 10.88 -7.79
N PHE A 65 -3.36 11.13 -6.50
CA PHE A 65 -4.57 11.68 -5.90
C PHE A 65 -4.90 13.09 -6.39
N PRO A 66 -3.97 14.06 -6.43
CA PRO A 66 -4.22 15.37 -7.05
C PRO A 66 -4.62 15.27 -8.53
N ALA A 67 -3.97 14.39 -9.29
CA ALA A 67 -4.26 14.22 -10.72
C ALA A 67 -5.67 13.63 -10.93
N LEU A 68 -6.06 12.63 -10.13
CA LEU A 68 -7.42 12.07 -10.11
C LEU A 68 -8.46 13.13 -9.78
N ALA A 69 -8.27 13.89 -8.69
CA ALA A 69 -9.22 14.91 -8.26
C ALA A 69 -9.37 16.05 -9.29
N GLN A 70 -8.31 16.38 -10.03
CA GLN A 70 -8.37 17.37 -11.12
C GLN A 70 -9.14 16.83 -12.33
N ARG A 71 -8.92 15.56 -12.70
CA ARG A 71 -9.52 14.97 -13.91
C ARG A 71 -10.96 14.51 -13.70
N PHE A 72 -11.26 14.01 -12.50
CA PHE A 72 -12.54 13.45 -12.06
C PHE A 72 -12.96 14.11 -10.74
N PRO A 73 -13.51 15.34 -10.77
CA PRO A 73 -13.88 16.07 -9.55
C PRO A 73 -14.85 15.31 -8.64
N GLU A 74 -15.66 14.40 -9.19
CA GLU A 74 -16.55 13.51 -8.47
C GLU A 74 -15.83 12.51 -7.56
N LEU A 75 -14.56 12.19 -7.82
CA LEU A 75 -13.72 11.33 -6.98
C LEU A 75 -13.05 12.09 -5.83
N LYS A 76 -13.14 13.43 -5.76
CA LYS A 76 -12.50 14.19 -4.69
C LYS A 76 -12.87 13.68 -3.28
N PRO A 77 -14.14 13.39 -2.93
CA PRO A 77 -14.46 12.86 -1.61
C PRO A 77 -13.81 11.50 -1.31
N VAL A 78 -13.65 10.65 -2.32
CA VAL A 78 -12.97 9.35 -2.22
C VAL A 78 -11.49 9.55 -1.97
N VAL A 79 -10.84 10.42 -2.75
CA VAL A 79 -9.42 10.73 -2.58
C VAL A 79 -9.14 11.35 -1.21
N ASP A 80 -10.00 12.26 -0.74
CA ASP A 80 -9.88 12.83 0.60
C ASP A 80 -10.01 11.74 1.69
N GLU A 81 -10.80 10.69 1.46
CA GLU A 81 -10.94 9.53 2.36
C GLU A 81 -9.68 8.66 2.38
N LEU A 82 -9.16 8.30 1.20
CA LEU A 82 -7.91 7.54 1.07
C LEU A 82 -6.72 8.25 1.73
N ALA A 83 -6.59 9.56 1.54
CA ALA A 83 -5.53 10.34 2.19
C ALA A 83 -5.64 10.32 3.73
N ARG A 84 -6.85 10.27 4.30
CA ARG A 84 -7.03 10.11 5.75
C ARG A 84 -6.65 8.71 6.22
N ASP A 85 -6.95 7.68 5.43
CA ASP A 85 -6.49 6.32 5.73
C ASP A 85 -4.96 6.26 5.76
N HIS A 86 -4.28 6.93 4.83
CA HIS A 86 -2.80 7.00 4.79
C HIS A 86 -2.21 7.63 6.07
N GLU A 87 -2.85 8.64 6.65
CA GLU A 87 -2.42 9.23 7.93
C GLU A 87 -2.49 8.21 9.08
N ILE A 88 -3.58 7.43 9.14
CA ILE A 88 -3.78 6.39 10.16
C ILE A 88 -2.73 5.28 9.97
N ILE A 89 -2.58 4.80 8.74
CA ILE A 89 -1.63 3.74 8.39
C ILE A 89 -0.21 4.18 8.73
N THR A 90 0.17 5.42 8.43
CA THR A 90 1.49 5.99 8.78
C THR A 90 1.78 5.89 10.27
N VAL A 91 0.79 6.16 11.14
CA VAL A 91 0.95 6.02 12.59
C VAL A 91 1.16 4.56 12.99
N MET A 92 0.46 3.63 12.35
CA MET A 92 0.59 2.19 12.61
C MET A 92 1.94 1.65 12.13
N LEU A 93 2.44 2.08 10.97
CA LEU A 93 3.75 1.67 10.47
C LEU A 93 4.88 2.13 11.39
N LYS A 94 4.84 3.36 11.91
CA LYS A 94 5.83 3.83 12.90
C LYS A 94 5.87 2.94 14.16
N ARG A 95 4.70 2.48 14.63
CA ARG A 95 4.66 1.54 15.76
C ARG A 95 5.22 0.18 15.39
N LEU A 96 4.92 -0.30 14.19
CA LEU A 96 5.40 -1.58 13.67
C LEU A 96 6.93 -1.59 13.46
N GLU A 97 7.52 -0.46 13.07
CA GLU A 97 8.97 -0.29 12.92
C GLU A 97 9.72 -0.49 14.26
N ASP A 98 9.10 -0.14 15.38
CA ASP A 98 9.67 -0.22 16.74
C ASP A 98 9.37 -1.56 17.45
N VAL A 99 8.71 -2.51 16.79
CA VAL A 99 8.30 -3.79 17.39
C VAL A 99 9.50 -4.65 17.82
N ASP A 100 9.45 -5.15 19.05
CA ASP A 100 10.35 -6.21 19.50
C ASP A 100 9.88 -7.58 18.98
N PHE A 101 10.56 -8.09 17.95
CA PHE A 101 10.29 -9.41 17.38
C PHE A 101 10.67 -10.60 18.29
N THR A 102 11.27 -10.38 19.46
CA THR A 102 11.43 -11.42 20.47
C THR A 102 10.14 -11.66 21.27
N ASP A 103 9.27 -10.64 21.38
CA ASP A 103 7.90 -10.78 21.88
C ASP A 103 6.96 -11.13 20.73
N ARG A 104 6.92 -12.43 20.39
CA ARG A 104 6.10 -12.95 19.29
C ARG A 104 4.60 -12.61 19.42
N PRO A 105 3.94 -12.78 20.60
CA PRO A 105 2.56 -12.35 20.77
C PRO A 105 2.33 -10.87 20.47
N ASN A 106 3.24 -9.98 20.87
CA ASN A 106 3.14 -8.56 20.53
C ASN A 106 3.35 -8.30 19.04
N ALA A 107 4.40 -8.88 18.44
CA ALA A 107 4.67 -8.72 17.02
C ALA A 107 3.49 -9.17 16.14
N LEU A 108 2.87 -10.32 16.46
CA LEU A 108 1.68 -10.79 15.74
C LEU A 108 0.49 -9.85 15.89
N ARG A 109 0.26 -9.24 17.07
CA ARG A 109 -0.82 -8.26 17.24
C ARG A 109 -0.64 -7.04 16.34
N GLU A 110 0.55 -6.46 16.33
CA GLU A 110 0.82 -5.26 15.54
C GLU A 110 0.74 -5.56 14.03
N ILE A 111 1.30 -6.68 13.58
CA ILE A 111 1.22 -7.13 12.18
C ILE A 111 -0.23 -7.37 11.77
N ASN A 112 -1.02 -8.09 12.57
CA ASN A 112 -2.43 -8.36 12.27
C ASN A 112 -3.26 -7.07 12.20
N GLY A 113 -2.92 -6.08 13.04
CA GLY A 113 -3.55 -4.76 13.00
C GLY A 113 -3.31 -4.05 11.67
N VAL A 114 -2.04 -4.04 11.20
CA VAL A 114 -1.67 -3.47 9.90
C VAL A 114 -2.31 -4.26 8.76
N GLU A 115 -2.30 -5.60 8.79
CA GLU A 115 -2.90 -6.44 7.75
C GLU A 115 -4.40 -6.16 7.58
N ALA A 116 -5.13 -6.03 8.68
CA ALA A 116 -6.56 -5.76 8.65
C ALA A 116 -6.91 -4.38 8.05
N ILE A 117 -6.18 -3.32 8.42
CA ILE A 117 -6.44 -1.98 7.87
C ILE A 117 -6.01 -1.91 6.41
N MET A 118 -4.88 -2.50 6.04
CA MET A 118 -4.38 -2.49 4.67
C MET A 118 -5.31 -3.24 3.72
N GLU A 119 -5.85 -4.38 4.13
CA GLU A 119 -6.78 -5.13 3.28
C GLU A 119 -8.07 -4.35 2.99
N SER A 120 -8.62 -3.68 4.02
CA SER A 120 -9.78 -2.80 3.85
C SER A 120 -9.46 -1.61 2.94
N HIS A 121 -8.31 -0.98 3.17
CA HIS A 121 -7.86 0.19 2.44
C HIS A 121 -7.63 -0.12 0.95
N PHE A 122 -6.78 -1.10 0.63
CA PHE A 122 -6.49 -1.49 -0.74
C PHE A 122 -7.75 -1.95 -1.49
N THR A 123 -8.61 -2.75 -0.87
CA THR A 123 -9.87 -3.17 -1.50
C THR A 123 -10.78 -1.98 -1.81
N PHE A 124 -10.85 -1.00 -0.90
CA PHE A 124 -11.63 0.20 -1.12
C PHE A 124 -11.06 1.05 -2.26
N GLU A 125 -9.76 1.29 -2.24
CA GLU A 125 -9.05 2.07 -3.25
C GLU A 125 -9.20 1.44 -4.63
N GLU A 126 -8.82 0.17 -4.78
CA GLU A 126 -8.83 -0.53 -6.05
C GLU A 126 -10.22 -0.46 -6.70
N ARG A 127 -11.26 -0.75 -5.92
CA ARG A 127 -12.65 -0.69 -6.37
C ARG A 127 -13.07 0.71 -6.81
N LYS A 128 -12.51 1.76 -6.22
CA LYS A 128 -12.96 3.14 -6.43
C LYS A 128 -12.20 3.86 -7.53
N ILE A 129 -10.92 3.59 -7.71
CA ILE A 129 -10.06 4.44 -8.56
C ILE A 129 -9.40 3.71 -9.74
N VAL A 130 -9.34 2.37 -9.76
CA VAL A 130 -8.62 1.62 -10.82
C VAL A 130 -9.17 1.93 -12.21
N ASP A 131 -10.50 1.92 -12.38
CA ASP A 131 -11.12 2.21 -13.68
C ASP A 131 -10.82 3.65 -14.14
N ALA A 132 -10.88 4.61 -13.21
CA ALA A 132 -10.55 5.99 -13.49
C ALA A 132 -9.07 6.13 -13.89
N LEU A 133 -8.15 5.50 -13.16
CA LEU A 133 -6.72 5.49 -13.47
C LEU A 133 -6.43 4.86 -14.83
N ASN A 134 -7.06 3.73 -15.16
CA ASN A 134 -6.88 3.08 -16.46
C ASN A 134 -7.41 3.94 -17.61
N SER A 135 -8.36 4.84 -17.35
CA SER A 135 -8.83 5.81 -18.36
C SER A 135 -7.93 7.04 -18.52
N MET A 136 -6.91 7.24 -17.67
CA MET A 136 -6.02 8.40 -17.72
C MET A 136 -4.82 8.19 -18.64
N GLU A 137 -4.76 8.93 -19.75
CA GLU A 137 -3.52 9.04 -20.51
C GLU A 137 -2.53 9.98 -19.80
N PHE A 138 -1.61 9.44 -18.99
CA PHE A 138 -0.49 10.26 -18.50
C PHE A 138 0.52 10.51 -19.62
N PRO A 139 0.92 11.77 -19.88
CA PRO A 139 2.00 12.06 -20.81
C PRO A 139 3.27 11.30 -20.38
N ALA A 140 3.99 10.73 -21.35
CA ALA A 140 5.31 10.18 -21.05
C ALA A 140 6.19 11.34 -20.56
N ARG A 141 6.86 11.14 -19.43
CA ARG A 141 7.95 12.02 -19.00
C ARG A 141 9.13 11.90 -19.97
#